data_AF-A0A6C0L6V0-F1
#
_entry.id   AF-A0A6C0L6V0-F1
#
_cell.length_a   1.000
_cell.length_b   1.000
_cell.length_c   1.000
_cell.angle_alpha   90.00
_cell.angle_beta   90.00
_cell.angle_gamma   90.00
#
_symmetry.space_group_name_H-M   'P 1'
#
loop_
_entity.id
_entity.type
_entity.pdbx_description
1 polymer ?
#
loop_
_entity_poly.entity_id
_entity_poly.type
_entity_poly.pdbx_seq_one_letter_code
_entity_poly.pdbx_strand_id
1 'polypeptide(L)'
;MEQQTITLQTYRFVFSGDFTNELAVFAKVHQHDHRKDFKEAWTKWSTDEDIEPLINDEVKRLRTLGFEGDTLEKMFKSARYYYRNKNNNNNNDEKQRKQYESISKDIQEKMDKHIYSQINNNANDGISRISPSESFDNYLNQYKPDIVNEVKNANSTVTKEDCQDIIKKYKKSYKNRFYNIRVSLNNK
;
A
#
# COMPACT_ATOMS: atom_id res chain seq x y z
N MET A 1 1.75 2.28 32.98
CA MET A 1 1.95 3.18 31.83
C MET A 1 1.12 2.62 30.69
N GLU A 2 0.00 3.25 30.36
CA GLU A 2 -0.81 2.86 29.20
C GLU A 2 0.05 3.04 27.95
N GLN A 3 0.31 1.96 27.22
CA GLN A 3 0.98 2.04 25.93
C GLN A 3 -0.01 2.70 24.96
N GLN A 4 0.19 3.98 24.64
CA GLN A 4 -0.55 4.62 23.55
C GLN A 4 -0.32 3.81 22.27
N THR A 5 -1.42 3.31 21.69
CA THR A 5 -1.40 2.57 20.43
C THR A 5 -1.14 3.56 19.29
N ILE A 6 0.09 3.56 18.77
CA ILE A 6 0.47 4.43 17.66
C ILE A 6 -0.02 3.82 16.34
N THR A 7 -0.74 4.62 15.57
CA THR A 7 -1.22 4.25 14.23
C THR A 7 -0.59 5.13 13.16
N LEU A 8 -0.59 4.67 11.91
CA LEU A 8 -0.07 5.43 10.76
C LEU A 8 -1.22 6.05 9.98
N GLN A 9 -1.04 7.31 9.54
CA GLN A 9 -2.05 8.00 8.75
C GLN A 9 -2.44 7.19 7.50
N THR A 10 -3.74 6.97 7.33
CA THR A 10 -4.30 6.25 6.18
C THR A 10 -4.69 7.22 5.08
N TYR A 11 -3.93 7.18 3.99
CA TYR A 11 -4.22 7.96 2.78
C TYR A 11 -4.96 7.14 1.73
N ARG A 12 -4.79 5.81 1.75
CA ARG A 12 -5.39 4.91 0.77
C ARG A 12 -6.47 4.06 1.43
N PHE A 13 -7.70 4.48 1.23
CA PHE A 13 -8.90 3.76 1.62
C PHE A 13 -9.25 2.73 0.53
N VAL A 14 -9.19 1.46 0.91
CA VAL A 14 -9.52 0.30 0.06
C VAL A 14 -10.86 -0.24 0.48
N PHE A 15 -11.63 -0.75 -0.48
CA PHE A 15 -12.92 -1.36 -0.19
C PHE A 15 -12.79 -2.73 0.50
N SER A 16 -13.84 -3.18 1.19
CA SER A 16 -13.91 -4.56 1.70
C SER A 16 -13.83 -5.59 0.56
N GLY A 17 -13.39 -6.81 0.90
CA GLY A 17 -13.27 -7.90 -0.07
C GLY A 17 -14.62 -8.28 -0.67
N ASP A 18 -15.64 -8.39 0.17
CA ASP A 18 -17.00 -8.78 -0.23
C ASP A 18 -17.59 -7.75 -1.20
N PHE A 19 -17.55 -6.46 -0.84
CA PHE A 19 -17.99 -5.40 -1.75
C PHE A 19 -17.17 -5.34 -3.04
N THR A 20 -15.84 -5.55 -2.95
CA THR A 20 -14.97 -5.56 -4.13
C THR A 20 -15.35 -6.66 -5.13
N ASN A 21 -15.80 -7.81 -4.64
CA ASN A 21 -16.21 -8.92 -5.49
C ASN A 21 -17.50 -8.58 -6.25
N GLU A 22 -18.53 -8.10 -5.54
CA GLU A 22 -19.80 -7.69 -6.16
C GLU A 22 -19.59 -6.55 -7.17
N LEU A 23 -18.77 -5.56 -6.80
CA LEU A 23 -18.41 -4.46 -7.70
C LEU A 23 -17.70 -4.94 -8.97
N ALA A 24 -16.86 -5.96 -8.85
CA ALA A 24 -16.17 -6.56 -9.98
C ALA A 24 -17.13 -7.33 -10.90
N VAL A 25 -18.09 -8.06 -10.32
CA VAL A 25 -19.14 -8.77 -11.08
C VAL A 25 -19.97 -7.78 -11.87
N PHE A 26 -20.49 -6.73 -11.22
CA PHE A 26 -21.24 -5.65 -11.88
C PHE A 26 -20.44 -5.03 -13.03
N ALA A 27 -19.19 -4.62 -12.77
CA ALA A 27 -18.36 -3.98 -13.78
C ALA A 27 -18.04 -4.89 -14.97
N LYS A 28 -18.01 -6.22 -14.74
CA LYS A 28 -17.76 -7.22 -15.79
C LYS A 28 -18.99 -7.43 -16.67
N VAL A 29 -20.19 -7.48 -16.09
CA VAL A 29 -21.45 -7.60 -16.83
C VAL A 29 -21.62 -6.38 -17.75
N HIS A 30 -21.37 -5.18 -17.23
CA HIS A 30 -21.54 -3.91 -17.96
C HIS A 30 -20.26 -3.45 -18.67
N GLN A 31 -19.35 -4.37 -19.02
CA GLN A 31 -18.03 -4.00 -19.56
C GLN A 31 -18.09 -3.33 -20.93
N HIS A 32 -19.11 -3.65 -21.73
CA HIS A 32 -19.32 -3.13 -23.08
C HIS A 32 -20.38 -2.02 -23.15
N ASP A 33 -20.97 -1.67 -22.01
CA ASP A 33 -22.03 -0.67 -21.95
C ASP A 33 -21.49 0.71 -22.32
N HIS A 34 -22.32 1.44 -23.07
CA HIS A 34 -22.05 2.83 -23.34
C HIS A 34 -22.23 3.67 -22.06
N ARG A 35 -21.70 4.90 -22.06
CA ARG A 35 -21.63 5.75 -20.86
C ARG A 35 -22.99 5.94 -20.15
N LYS A 36 -24.08 6.05 -20.91
CA LYS A 36 -25.43 6.30 -20.38
C LYS A 36 -25.99 5.04 -19.74
N ASP A 37 -25.94 3.93 -20.46
CA ASP A 37 -26.44 2.62 -20.03
C ASP A 37 -25.73 2.16 -18.76
N PHE A 38 -24.40 2.32 -18.69
CA PHE A 38 -23.63 2.01 -17.48
C PHE A 38 -24.08 2.85 -16.28
N LYS A 39 -24.42 4.13 -16.48
CA LYS A 39 -24.88 5.00 -15.39
C LYS A 39 -26.29 4.59 -14.93
N GLU A 40 -27.16 4.22 -15.85
CA GLU A 40 -28.50 3.73 -15.51
C GLU A 40 -28.43 2.40 -14.77
N ALA A 41 -27.64 1.45 -15.26
CA ALA A 41 -27.39 0.17 -14.62
C ALA A 41 -26.78 0.35 -13.22
N TRP A 42 -25.84 1.27 -13.06
CA TRP A 42 -25.28 1.61 -11.76
C TRP A 42 -26.35 2.08 -10.78
N THR A 43 -27.22 3.01 -11.21
CA THR A 43 -28.29 3.51 -10.35
C THR A 43 -29.17 2.36 -9.88
N LYS A 44 -29.61 1.48 -10.79
CA LYS A 44 -30.44 0.31 -10.46
C LYS A 44 -29.74 -0.66 -9.51
N TRP A 45 -28.49 -1.00 -9.80
CA TRP A 45 -27.68 -1.91 -8.99
C TRP A 45 -27.40 -1.36 -7.60
N SER A 46 -27.15 -0.05 -7.48
CA SER A 46 -26.88 0.60 -6.19
C SER A 46 -28.11 0.70 -5.27
N THR A 47 -29.31 0.56 -5.82
CA THR A 47 -30.59 0.57 -5.10
C THR A 47 -31.24 -0.81 -5.00
N ASP A 48 -30.50 -1.85 -5.40
CA ASP A 48 -30.96 -3.24 -5.30
C ASP A 48 -30.99 -3.66 -3.82
N GLU A 49 -32.01 -4.40 -3.40
CA GLU A 49 -32.23 -4.80 -2.00
C GLU A 49 -31.07 -5.64 -1.45
N ASP A 50 -30.40 -6.41 -2.31
CA ASP A 50 -29.25 -7.24 -1.93
C ASP A 50 -27.94 -6.44 -1.79
N ILE A 51 -27.81 -5.32 -2.52
CA ILE A 51 -26.56 -4.55 -2.66
C ILE A 51 -26.56 -3.28 -1.82
N GLU A 52 -27.70 -2.63 -1.66
CA GLU A 52 -27.84 -1.39 -0.88
C GLU A 52 -27.30 -1.54 0.55
N PRO A 53 -27.59 -2.63 1.31
CA PRO A 53 -27.02 -2.83 2.64
C PRO A 53 -25.49 -2.91 2.62
N LEU A 54 -24.93 -3.61 1.62
CA LEU A 54 -23.49 -3.79 1.47
C LEU A 54 -22.78 -2.45 1.16
N ILE A 55 -23.39 -1.62 0.31
CA ILE A 55 -22.91 -0.25 0.04
C ILE A 55 -22.95 0.59 1.32
N ASN A 56 -24.05 0.56 2.06
CA ASN A 56 -24.22 1.36 3.27
C ASN A 56 -23.22 0.99 4.36
N ASP A 57 -22.97 -0.30 4.56
CA ASP A 57 -21.97 -0.78 5.51
C ASP A 57 -20.56 -0.39 5.08
N GLU A 58 -20.27 -0.43 3.78
CA GLU A 58 -19.00 0.02 3.24
C GLU A 58 -18.78 1.54 3.42
N VAL A 59 -19.84 2.35 3.22
CA VAL A 59 -19.81 3.80 3.50
C VAL A 59 -19.53 4.06 4.98
N LYS A 60 -20.22 3.37 5.89
CA LYS A 60 -19.99 3.50 7.34
C LYS A 60 -18.56 3.09 7.71
N ARG A 61 -18.07 1.99 7.15
CA ARG A 61 -16.72 1.47 7.40
C ARG A 61 -15.66 2.48 6.96
N LEU A 62 -15.78 3.03 5.75
CA LEU A 62 -14.82 4.02 5.25
C LEU A 62 -14.85 5.33 6.05
N ARG A 63 -16.04 5.80 6.46
CA ARG A 63 -16.15 6.96 7.36
C ARG A 63 -15.50 6.71 8.71
N THR A 64 -15.70 5.51 9.28
CA THR A 64 -15.07 5.10 10.54
C THR A 64 -13.55 5.06 10.43
N LEU A 65 -13.02 4.70 9.26
CA LEU A 65 -11.58 4.75 8.97
C LEU A 65 -11.05 6.18 8.74
N GLY A 66 -11.91 7.19 8.69
CA GLY A 66 -11.54 8.59 8.49
C GLY A 66 -11.56 9.06 7.02
N PHE A 67 -12.30 8.39 6.13
CA PHE A 67 -12.52 8.89 4.77
C PHE A 67 -13.62 9.96 4.75
N GLU A 68 -13.26 11.17 4.32
CA GLU A 68 -14.16 12.34 4.29
C GLU A 68 -14.82 12.58 2.92
N GLY A 69 -14.43 11.82 1.88
CA GLY A 69 -14.94 12.02 0.51
C GLY A 69 -16.28 11.33 0.23
N ASP A 70 -16.83 11.58 -0.96
CA ASP A 70 -18.00 10.87 -1.46
C ASP A 70 -17.63 9.41 -1.82
N THR A 71 -18.12 8.49 -1.00
CA THR A 71 -17.85 7.06 -1.15
C THR A 71 -18.58 6.48 -2.36
N LEU A 72 -19.81 6.91 -2.66
CA LEU A 72 -20.57 6.42 -3.82
C LEU A 72 -19.90 6.85 -5.12
N GLU A 73 -19.44 8.11 -5.19
CA GLU A 73 -18.71 8.60 -6.35
C GLU A 73 -17.38 7.85 -6.54
N LYS A 74 -16.67 7.57 -5.43
CA LYS A 74 -15.45 6.75 -5.43
C LYS A 74 -15.73 5.33 -5.94
N MET A 75 -16.81 4.70 -5.49
CA MET A 75 -17.22 3.36 -5.94
C MET A 75 -17.56 3.35 -7.43
N PHE A 76 -18.39 4.29 -7.92
CA PHE A 76 -18.73 4.41 -9.33
C PHE A 76 -17.49 4.59 -10.23
N LYS A 77 -16.60 5.52 -9.87
CA LYS A 77 -15.33 5.74 -10.58
C LYS A 77 -14.49 4.46 -10.60
N SER A 78 -14.44 3.74 -9.47
CA SER A 78 -13.68 2.50 -9.38
C SER A 78 -14.23 1.41 -10.31
N ALA A 79 -15.55 1.18 -10.31
CA ALA A 79 -16.21 0.23 -11.19
C ALA A 79 -15.93 0.53 -12.67
N ARG A 80 -16.17 1.79 -13.06
CA ARG A 80 -16.09 2.24 -14.46
C ARG A 80 -14.68 2.23 -15.03
N TYR A 81 -13.70 2.72 -14.28
CA TYR A 81 -12.35 2.96 -14.79
C TYR A 81 -11.38 1.81 -14.47
N TYR A 82 -11.54 1.15 -13.33
CA TYR A 82 -10.62 0.09 -12.90
C TYR A 82 -11.20 -1.30 -13.17
N TYR A 83 -12.35 -1.64 -12.57
CA TYR A 83 -12.87 -3.02 -12.63
C TYR A 83 -13.35 -3.40 -14.03
N ARG A 84 -13.95 -2.45 -14.77
CA ARG A 84 -14.39 -2.66 -16.15
C ARG A 84 -13.28 -3.14 -17.08
N ASN A 85 -12.04 -2.66 -16.87
CA ASN A 85 -10.90 -2.93 -17.75
C ASN A 85 -9.90 -3.95 -17.17
N LYS A 86 -10.13 -4.45 -15.94
CA LYS A 86 -9.14 -5.21 -15.17
C LYS A 86 -8.66 -6.49 -15.86
N ASN A 87 -9.50 -7.13 -16.67
CA ASN A 87 -9.15 -8.38 -17.35
C ASN A 87 -8.42 -8.19 -18.69
N ASN A 88 -8.44 -6.99 -19.28
CA ASN A 88 -7.79 -6.73 -20.57
C ASN A 88 -6.26 -6.52 -20.44
N ASN A 89 -5.75 -6.38 -19.21
CA ASN A 89 -4.33 -6.13 -18.92
C ASN A 89 -3.57 -7.37 -18.44
N ASN A 90 -4.17 -8.57 -18.55
CA ASN A 90 -3.52 -9.82 -18.16
C ASN A 90 -2.53 -10.36 -19.21
N ASN A 91 -2.19 -9.58 -20.24
CA ASN A 91 -1.05 -9.83 -21.12
C ASN A 91 0.27 -9.43 -20.44
N ASN A 92 0.51 -9.92 -19.23
CA ASN A 92 1.85 -9.89 -18.65
C ASN A 92 2.40 -11.30 -18.81
N ASP A 93 3.14 -11.51 -19.89
CA ASP A 93 4.01 -12.68 -20.03
C ASP A 93 4.74 -12.88 -18.70
N GLU A 94 4.68 -14.10 -18.16
CA GLU A 94 5.23 -14.43 -16.85
C GLU A 94 6.71 -14.03 -16.80
N LYS A 95 7.00 -12.86 -16.23
CA LYS A 95 8.37 -12.38 -16.07
C LYS A 95 9.09 -13.39 -15.19
N GLN A 96 10.13 -14.02 -15.75
CA GLN A 96 11.01 -14.90 -14.99
C GLN A 96 11.43 -14.20 -13.70
N ARG A 97 11.13 -14.84 -12.56
CA ARG A 97 11.49 -14.30 -11.25
C ARG A 97 13.01 -14.26 -11.16
N LYS A 98 13.57 -13.07 -10.94
CA LYS A 98 15.01 -12.91 -10.65
C LYS A 98 15.38 -13.78 -9.43
N GLN A 99 16.58 -14.34 -9.43
CA GLN A 99 17.11 -14.98 -8.23
C GLN A 99 17.09 -13.98 -7.06
N TYR A 100 16.59 -14.44 -5.92
CA TYR A 100 16.49 -13.62 -4.72
C TYR A 100 17.84 -13.58 -4.02
N GLU A 101 18.49 -12.44 -4.05
CA GLU A 101 19.63 -12.19 -3.17
C GLU A 101 19.15 -11.65 -1.83
N SER A 102 19.27 -12.48 -0.80
CA SER A 102 18.95 -12.13 0.58
C SER A 102 19.81 -10.96 1.09
N ILE A 103 19.19 -10.03 1.82
CA ILE A 103 19.90 -9.05 2.66
C ILE A 103 20.29 -9.75 3.97
N SER A 104 21.36 -9.35 4.65
CA SER A 104 21.71 -9.93 5.94
C SER A 104 20.61 -9.71 7.00
N LYS A 105 20.49 -10.63 7.96
CA LYS A 105 19.47 -10.52 9.04
C LYS A 105 19.75 -9.32 9.96
N ASP A 106 21.02 -9.04 10.26
CA ASP A 106 21.42 -7.90 11.09
C ASP A 106 20.89 -6.56 10.53
N ILE A 107 21.02 -6.36 9.21
CA ILE A 107 20.53 -5.14 8.56
C ILE A 107 19.01 -5.09 8.60
N GLN A 108 18.36 -6.22 8.38
CA GLN A 108 16.91 -6.29 8.45
C GLN A 108 16.40 -5.90 9.85
N GLU A 109 17.05 -6.36 10.92
CA GLU A 109 16.73 -5.98 12.30
C GLU A 109 17.01 -4.50 12.58
N LYS A 110 18.12 -3.96 12.06
CA LYS A 110 18.43 -2.53 12.15
C LYS A 110 17.38 -1.67 11.44
N MET A 111 16.93 -2.09 10.26
CA MET A 111 15.85 -1.43 9.53
C MET A 111 14.57 -1.43 10.35
N ASP A 112 14.15 -2.57 10.92
CA ASP A 112 12.93 -2.65 11.71
C ASP A 112 12.99 -1.76 12.96
N LYS A 113 14.11 -1.80 13.71
CA LYS A 113 14.33 -0.92 14.87
C LYS A 113 14.24 0.56 14.48
N HIS A 114 14.88 0.94 13.37
CA HIS A 114 14.82 2.30 12.87
C HIS A 114 13.40 2.70 12.44
N ILE A 115 12.65 1.83 11.76
CA ILE A 115 11.26 2.08 11.37
C ILE A 115 10.38 2.35 12.60
N TYR A 116 10.46 1.50 13.63
CA TYR A 116 9.70 1.71 14.87
C TYR A 116 10.06 3.04 15.54
N SER A 117 11.36 3.35 15.63
CA SER A 117 11.83 4.63 16.18
C SER A 117 11.28 5.83 15.39
N GLN A 118 11.34 5.78 14.05
CA GLN A 118 10.81 6.83 13.18
C GLN A 118 9.29 6.98 13.33
N ILE A 119 8.55 5.88 13.39
CA ILE A 119 7.09 5.93 13.60
C ILE A 119 6.77 6.59 14.94
N ASN A 120 7.44 6.17 16.01
CA ASN A 120 7.17 6.65 17.36
C ASN A 120 7.58 8.11 17.56
N ASN A 121 8.75 8.51 17.06
CA ASN A 121 9.25 9.88 17.20
C ASN A 121 8.46 10.90 16.36
N ASN A 122 7.77 10.43 15.31
CA ASN A 122 6.94 11.28 14.45
C ASN A 122 5.43 11.08 14.71
N ALA A 123 5.06 10.42 15.83
CA ALA A 123 3.68 10.29 16.24
C ALA A 123 3.26 11.52 17.04
N ASN A 124 2.28 12.25 16.53
CA ASN A 124 1.59 13.32 17.26
C ASN A 124 0.14 12.86 17.48
N ASP A 125 -0.36 12.96 18.72
CA ASP A 125 -1.70 12.50 19.10
C ASP A 125 -1.96 11.02 18.77
N GLY A 126 -0.92 10.18 18.90
CA GLY A 126 -0.99 8.75 18.57
C GLY A 126 -1.01 8.44 17.06
N ILE A 127 -0.87 9.45 16.19
CA ILE A 127 -0.88 9.28 14.73
C ILE A 127 0.47 9.70 14.15
N SER A 128 1.17 8.75 13.52
CA SER A 128 2.40 8.98 12.79
C SER A 128 2.13 9.32 11.32
N ARG A 129 2.74 10.42 10.84
CA ARG A 129 2.61 10.91 9.46
C ARG A 129 3.86 10.66 8.61
N ILE A 130 4.88 10.03 9.19
CA ILE A 130 6.14 9.75 8.49
C ILE A 130 5.91 8.84 7.28
N SER A 131 6.43 9.25 6.12
CA SER A 131 6.33 8.44 4.91
C SER A 131 7.44 7.38 4.83
N PRO A 132 7.22 6.23 4.15
CA PRO A 132 8.28 5.24 3.94
C PRO A 132 9.49 5.77 3.15
N SER A 133 9.30 6.79 2.32
CA SER A 133 10.39 7.43 1.58
C SER A 133 11.25 8.28 2.51
N GLU A 134 10.61 9.19 3.25
CA GLU A 134 11.28 10.08 4.21
C GLU A 134 12.00 9.30 5.31
N SER A 135 11.33 8.29 5.88
CA SER A 135 11.92 7.38 6.86
C SER A 135 13.16 6.66 6.29
N PHE A 136 13.15 6.27 5.01
CA PHE A 136 14.31 5.65 4.38
C PHE A 136 15.44 6.66 4.11
N ASP A 137 15.12 7.89 3.74
CA ASP A 137 16.14 8.93 3.53
C ASP A 137 16.85 9.26 4.87
N ASN A 138 16.10 9.28 5.99
CA ASN A 138 16.66 9.36 7.34
C ASN A 138 17.57 8.17 7.68
N TYR A 139 17.12 6.94 7.34
CA TYR A 139 17.93 5.73 7.52
C TYR A 139 19.25 5.81 6.75
N LEU A 140 19.20 6.22 5.48
CA LEU A 140 20.42 6.36 4.67
C LEU A 140 21.38 7.40 5.23
N ASN A 141 20.88 8.52 5.75
CA ASN A 141 21.73 9.55 6.36
C ASN A 141 22.41 9.05 7.64
N GLN A 142 21.69 8.25 8.44
CA GLN A 142 22.21 7.72 9.71
C GLN A 142 23.20 6.56 9.52
N TYR A 143 22.93 5.65 8.58
CA TYR A 143 23.69 4.41 8.39
C TYR A 143 24.59 4.41 7.14
N LYS A 144 24.76 5.56 6.49
CA LYS A 144 25.62 5.70 5.29
C LYS A 144 27.02 5.08 5.47
N PRO A 145 27.72 5.29 6.60
CA PRO A 145 29.07 4.74 6.79
C PRO A 145 29.07 3.21 6.84
N ASP A 146 28.09 2.60 7.52
CA ASP A 146 27.97 1.15 7.67
C ASP A 146 27.68 0.48 6.33
N ILE A 147 26.77 1.06 5.54
CA ILE A 147 26.42 0.56 4.20
C ILE A 147 27.66 0.60 3.29
N VAL A 148 28.41 1.71 3.30
CA VAL A 148 29.62 1.86 2.46
C VAL A 148 30.70 0.85 2.87
N ASN A 149 30.89 0.63 4.17
CA ASN A 149 31.85 -0.36 4.67
C ASN A 149 31.46 -1.79 4.26
N GLU A 150 30.17 -2.12 4.27
CA GLU A 150 29.70 -3.42 3.82
C GLU A 150 29.90 -3.63 2.32
N VAL A 151 29.65 -2.60 1.50
CA VAL A 151 29.91 -2.66 0.04
C VAL A 151 31.40 -2.87 -0.23
N LYS A 152 32.27 -2.20 0.52
CA LYS A 152 33.73 -2.34 0.41
C LYS A 152 34.24 -3.70 0.86
N ASN A 153 33.61 -4.31 1.85
CA ASN A 153 33.98 -5.65 2.30
C ASN A 153 33.52 -6.74 1.32
N ALA A 154 32.45 -6.50 0.57
CA ALA A 154 31.92 -7.45 -0.41
C ALA A 154 32.63 -7.39 -1.78
N ASN A 155 33.19 -6.24 -2.16
CA ASN A 155 33.80 -6.02 -3.47
C ASN A 155 35.20 -5.41 -3.36
N SER A 156 36.17 -6.03 -4.04
CA SER A 156 37.56 -5.53 -4.12
C SER A 156 37.68 -4.14 -4.76
N THR A 157 36.74 -3.80 -5.64
CA THR A 157 36.61 -2.48 -6.28
C THR A 157 35.14 -2.07 -6.24
N VAL A 158 34.81 -1.00 -5.52
CA VAL A 158 33.44 -0.49 -5.42
C VAL A 158 33.20 0.54 -6.51
N THR A 159 32.31 0.24 -7.45
CA THR A 159 31.88 1.23 -8.45
C THR A 159 30.72 2.08 -7.93
N LYS A 160 30.46 3.19 -8.61
CA LYS A 160 29.28 4.03 -8.34
C LYS A 160 27.99 3.27 -8.66
N GLU A 161 27.97 2.46 -9.72
CA GLU A 161 26.84 1.57 -10.04
C GLU A 161 26.52 0.60 -8.90
N ASP A 162 27.52 -0.06 -8.31
CA ASP A 162 27.32 -1.02 -7.21
C ASP A 162 26.63 -0.37 -6.00
N CYS A 163 27.06 0.84 -5.65
CA CYS A 163 26.46 1.60 -4.57
C CYS A 163 24.99 1.94 -4.88
N GLN A 164 24.67 2.32 -6.11
CA GLN A 164 23.31 2.64 -6.51
C GLN A 164 22.40 1.42 -6.44
N ASP A 165 22.88 0.25 -6.85
CA ASP A 165 22.08 -0.97 -6.87
C ASP A 165 21.83 -1.53 -5.47
N ILE A 166 22.83 -1.46 -4.58
CA ILE A 166 22.64 -1.78 -3.16
C ILE A 166 21.64 -0.82 -2.51
N ILE A 167 21.73 0.49 -2.78
CA ILE A 167 20.76 1.46 -2.27
C ILE A 167 19.34 1.17 -2.78
N LYS A 168 19.17 0.82 -4.06
CA LYS A 168 17.85 0.42 -4.61
C LYS A 168 17.30 -0.82 -3.91
N LYS A 169 18.15 -1.83 -3.68
CA LYS A 169 17.80 -3.06 -2.96
C LYS A 169 17.36 -2.76 -1.52
N TYR A 170 18.11 -1.91 -0.81
CA TYR A 170 17.81 -1.51 0.56
C TYR A 170 16.54 -0.68 0.63
N LYS A 171 16.35 0.28 -0.30
CA LYS A 171 15.13 1.08 -0.41
C LYS A 171 13.89 0.21 -0.55
N LYS A 172 13.96 -0.80 -1.43
CA LYS A 172 12.86 -1.73 -1.65
C LYS A 172 12.57 -2.56 -0.39
N SER A 173 13.60 -3.13 0.23
CA SER A 173 13.47 -3.90 1.46
C SER A 173 12.87 -3.07 2.59
N TYR A 174 13.42 -1.88 2.82
CA TYR A 174 12.99 -0.96 3.87
C TYR A 174 11.52 -0.57 3.70
N LYS A 175 11.10 -0.18 2.49
CA LYS A 175 9.70 0.19 2.21
C LYS A 175 8.73 -0.99 2.40
N ASN A 176 9.14 -2.20 2.01
CA ASN A 176 8.34 -3.39 2.24
C ASN A 176 8.20 -3.70 3.73
N ARG A 177 9.29 -3.59 4.50
CA ARG A 177 9.29 -3.77 5.96
C ARG A 177 8.42 -2.73 6.65
N PHE A 178 8.53 -1.47 6.24
CA PHE A 178 7.68 -0.40 6.73
C PHE A 178 6.20 -0.71 6.50
N TYR A 179 5.85 -1.21 5.30
CA TYR A 179 4.48 -1.63 5.00
C TYR A 179 4.01 -2.77 5.91
N ASN A 180 4.83 -3.79 6.14
CA ASN A 180 4.46 -4.91 7.03
C ASN A 180 4.27 -4.46 8.48
N ILE A 181 5.14 -3.57 8.97
CA ILE A 181 5.01 -2.97 10.31
C ILE A 181 3.72 -2.15 10.40
N ARG A 182 3.42 -1.34 9.38
CA ARG A 182 2.16 -0.60 9.28
C ARG A 182 0.94 -1.51 9.39
N VAL A 183 0.90 -2.59 8.60
CA VAL A 183 -0.21 -3.55 8.64
C VAL A 183 -0.32 -4.19 10.02
N SER A 184 0.80 -4.54 10.64
CA SER A 184 0.83 -5.14 11.99
C SER A 184 0.35 -4.18 13.08
N LEU A 185 0.60 -2.88 12.93
CA LEU A 185 0.10 -1.85 13.87
C LEU A 185 -1.40 -1.61 13.72
N ASN A 186 -1.93 -1.68 12.49
CA ASN A 186 -3.35 -1.45 12.21
C ASN A 186 -4.25 -2.66 12.55
N ASN A 187 -3.68 -3.85 12.69
CA ASN A 187 -4.40 -5.09 13.00
C ASN A 187 -4.38 -5.46 14.49
N LYS A 188 -3.80 -4.62 15.35
CA LYS A 188 -3.78 -4.77 16.82
C LYS A 188 -4.86 -3.91 17.45
#